data_AF-X1P493-F1
#
_entry.id   AF-X1P493-F1
#
_cell.length_a   1.000
_cell.length_b   1.000
_cell.length_c   1.000
_cell.angle_alpha   90.00
_cell.angle_beta   90.00
_cell.angle_gamma   90.00
#
_symmetry.space_group_name_H-M   'P 1'
#
loop_
_entity.id
_entity.type
_entity.pdbx_description
1 polymer ?
#
loop_
_entity_poly.entity_id
_entity_poly.type
_entity_poly.pdbx_seq_one_letter_code
_entity_poly.pdbx_strand_id
1 'polypeptide(L)'
;MFGWNGKIAKVYLTEKKIEPIPLGEEFLADYLGGRGLGVKLVYDLVKPGVDPLSSENILVFAAGPLTGTTCPTSGRYATVSKSP
;
A
#
# COMPACT_ATOMS: atom_id res chain seq x y z
N MET A 1 -7.99 14.21 8.97
CA MET A 1 -6.67 13.58 9.21
C MET A 1 -5.53 14.33 8.50
N PHE A 2 -4.38 14.57 9.15
CA PHE A 2 -3.20 15.24 8.55
C PHE A 2 -2.09 14.24 8.21
N GLY A 3 -1.35 14.46 7.12
CA GLY A 3 -0.24 13.61 6.66
C GLY A 3 -0.66 12.53 5.66
N TRP A 4 -1.81 11.89 5.86
CA TRP A 4 -2.35 10.93 4.90
C TRP A 4 -3.26 11.59 3.86
N ASN A 5 -3.23 11.05 2.64
CA ASN A 5 -4.19 11.41 1.58
C ASN A 5 -5.55 10.70 1.72
N GLY A 6 -5.68 9.73 2.62
CA GLY A 6 -6.96 9.03 2.89
C GLY A 6 -7.44 8.09 1.78
N LYS A 7 -6.61 7.79 0.77
CA LYS A 7 -6.98 6.93 -0.37
C LYS A 7 -5.77 6.23 -0.97
N ILE A 8 -6.02 5.13 -1.67
CA ILE A 8 -5.05 4.43 -2.52
C ILE A 8 -5.58 4.30 -3.94
N ALA A 9 -4.68 4.14 -4.91
CA ALA A 9 -5.03 3.77 -6.27
C ALA A 9 -4.80 2.27 -6.45
N LYS A 10 -5.86 1.50 -6.70
CA LYS A 10 -5.76 0.09 -7.06
C LYS A 10 -5.71 -0.02 -8.58
N VAL A 11 -4.63 -0.57 -9.09
CA VAL A 11 -4.37 -0.68 -10.53
C VAL A 11 -4.45 -2.15 -10.93
N TYR A 12 -5.36 -2.46 -11.85
CA TYR A 12 -5.50 -3.78 -12.43
C TYR A 12 -4.84 -3.77 -13.81
N LEU A 13 -3.69 -4.44 -13.92
CA LEU A 13 -2.85 -4.39 -15.12
C LEU A 13 -3.46 -5.17 -16.29
N THR A 14 -4.10 -6.31 -16.01
CA THR A 14 -4.75 -7.15 -17.02
C THR A 14 -5.94 -6.43 -17.65
N GLU A 15 -6.81 -5.85 -16.83
CA GLU A 15 -8.01 -5.14 -17.24
C GLU A 15 -7.74 -3.69 -17.68
N LYS A 16 -6.51 -3.19 -17.50
CA LYS A 16 -6.11 -1.79 -17.75
C LYS A 16 -7.03 -0.79 -17.03
N LYS A 17 -7.36 -1.09 -15.77
CA LYS A 17 -8.31 -0.34 -14.96
C LYS A 17 -7.63 0.27 -13.73
N ILE A 18 -8.07 1.46 -13.33
CA ILE A 18 -7.63 2.13 -12.11
C ILE A 18 -8.87 2.46 -11.26
N GLU A 19 -8.84 2.09 -9.99
CA GLU A 19 -9.89 2.37 -9.02
C GLU A 19 -9.32 3.10 -7.81
N PRO A 20 -9.81 4.32 -7.47
CA PRO A 20 -9.49 4.94 -6.20
C PRO A 20 -10.27 4.26 -5.08
N ILE A 21 -9.58 3.84 -4.03
CA ILE A 21 -10.18 3.21 -2.84
C ILE A 21 -9.97 4.14 -1.65
N PRO A 22 -11.03 4.62 -0.98
CA PRO A 22 -10.88 5.36 0.26
C PRO A 22 -10.35 4.45 1.37
N LEU A 23 -9.47 4.98 2.22
CA LEU A 23 -9.01 4.30 3.42
C LEU A 23 -9.67 4.94 4.64
N GLY A 24 -10.21 4.10 5.53
CA GLY A 24 -10.78 4.54 6.79
C GLY A 24 -9.72 5.12 7.73
N GLU A 25 -10.13 6.09 8.54
CA GLU A 25 -9.22 6.76 9.47
C GLU A 25 -8.63 5.79 10.50
N GLU A 26 -9.44 4.88 11.06
CA GLU A 26 -8.99 3.86 12.00
C GLU A 26 -7.91 2.95 11.39
N PHE A 27 -8.11 2.51 10.15
CA PHE A 27 -7.14 1.68 9.44
C PHE A 27 -5.79 2.39 9.24
N LEU A 28 -5.83 3.68 8.91
CA LEU A 28 -4.61 4.48 8.79
C LEU A 28 -3.92 4.72 10.13
N ALA A 29 -4.69 4.85 11.21
CA ALA A 29 -4.16 4.98 12.56
C ALA A 29 -3.49 3.67 13.04
N ASP A 30 -4.12 2.51 12.78
CA ASP A 30 -3.63 1.20 13.21
C ASP A 30 -2.34 0.79 12.50
N TYR A 31 -2.20 1.14 11.21
CA TYR A 31 -1.08 0.69 10.38
C TYR A 31 -0.10 1.79 9.98
N LEU A 32 -0.35 3.04 10.41
CA LEU A 32 0.44 4.26 10.22
C LEU A 32 0.72 4.70 8.77
N GLY A 33 0.85 3.79 7.80
CA GLY A 33 1.33 4.06 6.44
C GLY A 33 2.63 3.31 6.12
N GLY A 34 3.23 3.62 4.98
CA GLY A 34 4.51 3.04 4.56
C GLY A 34 4.51 1.51 4.62
N ARG A 35 5.51 0.93 5.29
CA ARG A 35 5.63 -0.53 5.44
C ARG A 35 4.43 -1.15 6.15
N GLY A 36 3.90 -0.52 7.20
CA GLY A 36 2.79 -1.08 7.99
C GLY A 36 1.54 -1.28 7.13
N LEU A 37 1.15 -0.21 6.41
CA LEU A 37 0.06 -0.26 5.43
C LEU A 37 0.33 -1.29 4.32
N GLY A 38 1.55 -1.30 3.76
CA GLY A 38 1.90 -2.24 2.70
C GLY A 38 1.82 -3.71 3.11
N VAL A 39 2.32 -4.05 4.30
CA VAL A 39 2.27 -5.42 4.85
C VAL A 39 0.83 -5.84 5.11
N LYS A 40 0.01 -4.95 5.69
CA LYS A 40 -1.40 -5.26 5.96
C LYS A 40 -2.17 -5.55 4.67
N LEU A 41 -1.97 -4.75 3.63
CA LEU A 41 -2.60 -4.98 2.32
C LEU A 41 -2.17 -6.31 1.70
N VAL A 42 -0.88 -6.65 1.74
CA VAL A 42 -0.40 -7.96 1.24
C VAL A 42 -0.98 -9.10 2.07
N TYR A 43 -1.00 -8.98 3.39
CA TYR A 43 -1.56 -9.98 4.29
C TYR A 43 -3.04 -10.26 4.03
N ASP A 44 -3.84 -9.22 3.78
CA ASP A 44 -5.28 -9.37 3.56
C ASP A 44 -5.64 -9.88 2.16
N LEU A 45 -4.85 -9.49 1.15
CA LEU A 45 -5.21 -9.70 -0.26
C LEU A 45 -4.48 -10.88 -0.90
N VAL A 46 -3.31 -11.28 -0.40
CA VAL A 46 -2.53 -12.38 -0.95
C VAL A 46 -2.75 -13.63 -0.10
N LYS A 47 -3.49 -14.59 -0.66
CA LYS A 47 -3.78 -15.85 0.04
C LYS A 47 -2.50 -16.68 0.26
N PRO A 48 -2.44 -17.47 1.34
CA PRO A 48 -1.40 -18.48 1.51
C PRO A 48 -1.32 -19.38 0.28
N GLY A 49 -0.10 -19.73 -0.14
CA GLY A 49 0.14 -20.62 -1.28
C GLY A 49 0.14 -19.94 -2.66
N VAL A 50 -0.26 -18.67 -2.81
CA VAL A 50 -0.16 -17.93 -4.08
C VAL A 50 1.28 -17.96 -4.61
N ASP A 51 1.50 -18.37 -5.85
CA ASP A 51 2.82 -18.29 -6.47
C ASP A 51 3.25 -16.81 -6.54
N PRO A 52 4.41 -16.43 -5.96
CA PRO A 52 4.88 -15.04 -5.95
C PRO A 52 5.08 -14.41 -7.34
N LEU A 53 5.24 -15.21 -8.39
CA LEU A 53 5.37 -14.71 -9.76
C LEU A 53 4.05 -14.78 -10.56
N SER A 54 2.96 -15.23 -9.95
CA SER A 54 1.64 -15.25 -10.58
C SER A 54 0.96 -13.88 -10.58
N SER A 55 -0.06 -13.73 -11.44
CA SER A 55 -0.93 -12.55 -11.49
C SER A 55 -1.80 -12.37 -10.24
N GLU A 56 -1.85 -13.35 -9.33
CA GLU A 56 -2.59 -13.26 -8.08
C GLU A 56 -1.77 -12.58 -6.96
N ASN A 57 -0.45 -12.46 -7.12
CA ASN A 57 0.37 -11.67 -6.21
C ASN A 57 0.16 -10.16 -6.47
N ILE A 58 0.35 -9.34 -5.43
CA ILE A 58 0.22 -7.89 -5.54
C ILE A 58 1.55 -7.20 -5.23
N LEU A 59 1.79 -6.07 -5.89
CA LEU A 59 2.91 -5.17 -5.60
C LEU A 59 2.36 -3.87 -5.02
N VAL A 60 2.73 -3.55 -3.79
CA VAL A 60 2.26 -2.36 -3.08
C VAL A 60 3.37 -1.33 -2.99
N PHE A 61 3.07 -0.10 -3.44
CA PHE A 61 3.90 1.09 -3.23
C PHE A 61 3.20 1.96 -2.19
N ALA A 62 3.72 1.97 -0.97
CA ALA A 62 3.09 2.66 0.16
C ALA A 62 3.95 3.81 0.68
N ALA A 63 3.39 5.01 0.64
CA ALA A 63 3.94 6.19 1.30
C ALA A 63 3.54 6.23 2.78
N GLY A 64 4.38 6.84 3.61
CA GLY A 64 4.04 7.16 5.00
C GLY A 64 3.41 8.56 5.13
N PRO A 65 2.88 8.90 6.32
CA PRO A 65 2.19 10.17 6.56
C PRO A 65 3.13 11.39 6.51
N LEU A 66 4.43 11.18 6.68
CA LEU A 66 5.43 12.22 6.53
C LEU A 66 5.94 12.34 5.09
N THR A 67 5.66 11.37 4.21
CA THR A 67 6.26 11.32 2.88
C THR A 67 5.86 12.55 2.06
N GLY A 68 6.85 13.30 1.55
CA GLY A 68 6.62 14.51 0.76
C GLY A 68 6.33 15.77 1.58
N THR A 69 6.42 15.72 2.92
CA THR A 69 6.34 16.90 3.79
C THR A 69 7.71 17.58 3.97
N THR A 70 7.76 18.71 4.67
CA THR A 70 9.01 19.42 5.04
C THR A 70 9.81 18.74 6.16
N CYS A 71 9.33 17.64 6.73
CA CYS A 71 10.08 16.88 7.73
C CYS A 71 11.43 16.41 7.14
N PRO A 72 12.55 16.54 7.87
CA PRO A 72 13.84 16.05 7.38
C PRO A 72 13.77 14.57 6.97
N THR A 73 14.37 14.24 5.82
CA THR A 73 14.47 12.87 5.27
C THR A 73 13.14 12.19 4.91
N SER A 74 12.08 12.97 4.66
CA SER A 74 10.72 12.53 4.31
C SER A 74 10.54 11.97 2.89
N GLY A 75 11.61 11.68 2.14
CA GLY A 75 11.52 11.20 0.75
C GLY A 75 11.29 9.69 0.59
N ARG A 76 10.96 8.96 1.66
CA ARG A 76 10.91 7.49 1.65
C ARG A 76 9.51 6.93 1.43
N TYR A 77 9.47 5.75 0.82
CA TYR A 77 8.28 4.90 0.68
C TYR A 77 8.71 3.43 0.82
N ALA A 78 7.74 2.52 0.95
CA ALA A 78 7.99 1.09 1.00
C ALA A 78 7.41 0.38 -0.24
N THR A 79 8.16 -0.58 -0.78
CA THR A 79 7.67 -1.58 -1.71
C THR A 79 7.43 -2.89 -0.96
N VAL A 80 6.24 -3.46 -1.09
CA VAL A 80 5.87 -4.68 -0.37
C VAL A 80 5.15 -5.64 -1.32
N SER A 81 5.58 -6.90 -1.31
CA SER A 81 4.99 -7.99 -2.08
C SER A 81 5.41 -9.33 -1.47
N LYS A 82 4.79 -10.45 -1.88
CA LYS A 82 5.32 -11.78 -1.61
C LYS A 82 6.60 -11.98 -2.44
N SER A 83 7.69 -12.40 -1.79
CA SER A 83 8.96 -12.70 -2.48
C SER A 83 8.86 -13.99 -3.30
N PRO A 84 9.49 -14.04 -4.50
CA PRO A 84 9.89 -15.27 -5.17
C PRO A 84 10.73 -16.19 -4.27
#